data_AF-G9KB05-F1
#
_entry.id   AF-G9KB05-F1
#
_cell.length_a   1.000
_cell.length_b   1.000
_cell.length_c   1.000
_cell.angle_alpha   90.00
_cell.angle_beta   90.00
_cell.angle_gamma   90.00
#
_symmetry.space_group_name_H-M   'P 1'
#
loop_
_entity.id
_entity.type
_entity.pdbx_description
1 polymer ?
#
loop_
_entity_poly.entity_id
_entity_poly.type
_entity_poly.pdbx_seq_one_letter_code
_entity_poly.pdbx_strand_id
1 'polypeptide(L)'
;TVYLDHAGATLFPQSQLTSFTNDLMENVYGNPHSQNISSRLTHDTVEHVRYRILAHFHTSPEDYSVIFTAGSTAALKLVAEAFPWVSPGPE
;
A
#
# COMPACT_ATOMS: atom_id res chain seq x y z
N THR A 1 -0.49 0.73 -32.59
CA THR A 1 0.54 -0.11 -31.96
C THR A 1 -0.02 -0.70 -30.68
N VAL A 2 0.34 -1.93 -30.32
CA VAL A 2 -0.06 -2.60 -29.07
C VAL A 2 1.17 -2.72 -28.18
N TYR A 3 1.04 -2.38 -26.89
CA TYR A 3 2.10 -2.53 -25.90
C TYR A 3 2.08 -3.96 -25.35
N LEU A 4 3.26 -4.60 -25.22
CA LEU A 4 3.37 -6.00 -24.79
C LEU A 4 4.31 -6.21 -23.59
N ASP A 5 5.08 -5.21 -23.18
CA ASP A 5 6.08 -5.32 -22.10
C ASP A 5 5.47 -5.05 -20.71
N HIS A 6 4.49 -5.86 -20.33
CA HIS A 6 3.81 -5.72 -19.03
C HIS A 6 4.56 -6.36 -17.86
N ALA A 7 5.66 -7.08 -18.12
CA ALA A 7 6.43 -7.80 -17.10
C ALA A 7 7.24 -6.85 -16.20
N GLY A 8 7.81 -5.78 -16.78
CA GLY A 8 8.54 -4.76 -16.03
C GLY A 8 7.60 -3.77 -15.35
N ALA A 9 6.74 -3.11 -16.14
CA ALA A 9 5.73 -2.19 -15.65
C ALA A 9 4.52 -2.15 -16.60
N THR A 10 3.34 -2.46 -16.10
CA THR A 10 2.12 -2.32 -16.90
C THR A 10 1.74 -0.84 -17.07
N LEU A 11 1.06 -0.52 -18.17
CA LEU A 11 0.44 0.78 -18.36
C LEU A 11 -0.71 0.97 -17.36
N PHE A 12 -0.90 2.21 -16.91
CA PHE A 12 -2.04 2.55 -16.06
C PHE A 12 -3.35 2.50 -16.87
N PRO A 13 -4.45 1.97 -16.30
CA PRO A 13 -5.76 2.10 -16.90
C PRO A 13 -6.22 3.56 -16.90
N GLN A 14 -6.83 4.03 -17.99
CA GLN A 14 -7.37 5.39 -18.07
C GLN A 14 -8.40 5.67 -16.96
N SER A 15 -9.24 4.68 -16.63
CA SER A 15 -10.23 4.78 -15.56
C SER A 15 -9.60 5.05 -14.19
N GLN A 16 -8.43 4.47 -13.92
CA GLN A 16 -7.70 4.71 -12.67
C GLN A 16 -7.23 6.16 -12.60
N LEU A 17 -6.67 6.69 -13.69
CA LEU A 17 -6.23 8.08 -13.74
C LEU A 17 -7.40 9.04 -13.55
N THR A 18 -8.51 8.85 -14.27
CA THR A 18 -9.71 9.69 -14.14
C THR A 18 -10.27 9.66 -12.72
N SER A 19 -10.44 8.47 -12.13
CA SER A 19 -10.98 8.34 -10.77
C SER A 19 -10.07 8.99 -9.73
N PHE A 20 -8.75 8.79 -9.83
CA PHE A 20 -7.78 9.36 -8.91
C PHE A 20 -7.72 10.89 -9.00
N THR A 21 -7.71 11.43 -10.21
CA THR A 21 -7.69 12.89 -10.41
C THR A 21 -8.97 13.54 -9.90
N ASN A 22 -10.14 12.94 -10.15
CA ASN A 22 -11.40 13.46 -9.59
C ASN A 22 -11.39 13.46 -8.06
N ASP A 23 -10.95 12.35 -7.44
CA ASP A 23 -10.83 12.25 -5.98
C ASP A 23 -9.93 13.35 -5.39
N LEU A 24 -8.77 13.61 -6.00
CA LEU A 24 -7.87 14.68 -5.56
C LEU A 24 -8.41 16.10 -5.78
N MET A 25 -9.29 16.30 -6.76
CA MET A 25 -9.92 17.61 -6.99
C MET A 25 -11.07 17.88 -6.03
N GLU A 26 -11.76 16.82 -5.58
CA GLU A 26 -12.92 16.92 -4.69
C GLU A 26 -12.54 16.87 -3.21
N ASN A 27 -11.39 16.28 -2.86
CA ASN A 27 -10.96 16.07 -1.49
C ASN A 27 -9.62 16.72 -1.16
N VAL A 28 -9.49 17.18 0.09
CA VAL A 28 -8.20 17.65 0.64
C VAL A 28 -7.69 16.59 1.61
N TYR A 29 -6.60 15.93 1.23
CA TYR A 29 -5.90 14.96 2.07
C TYR A 29 -4.79 15.64 2.86
N GLY A 30 -4.96 15.68 4.19
CA GLY A 30 -3.97 16.24 5.11
C GLY A 30 -2.87 15.23 5.48
N ASN A 31 -1.81 15.70 6.13
CA ASN A 31 -0.85 14.79 6.76
C ASN A 31 -1.57 13.98 7.85
N PRO A 32 -1.60 12.62 7.78
CA PRO A 32 -2.39 11.76 8.65
C PRO A 32 -2.04 11.83 10.14
N HIS A 33 -0.90 12.44 10.50
CA HIS A 33 -0.51 12.66 11.89
C HIS A 33 -0.98 14.00 12.45
N SER A 34 -1.56 14.87 11.60
CA SER A 34 -2.14 16.14 12.04
C SER A 34 -3.49 15.93 12.72
N GLN A 35 -3.92 16.86 13.58
CA GLN A 35 -5.20 16.78 14.28
C GLN A 35 -6.25 17.69 13.61
N ASN A 36 -6.65 17.38 12.38
CA ASN A 36 -7.67 18.12 11.64
C ASN A 36 -8.54 17.18 10.77
N ILE A 37 -9.60 17.72 10.17
CA ILE A 37 -10.59 16.91 9.42
C ILE A 37 -9.96 16.26 8.18
N SER A 38 -9.14 16.99 7.43
CA SER A 38 -8.46 16.47 6.24
C SER A 38 -7.45 15.37 6.57
N SER A 39 -6.80 15.44 7.73
CA SER A 39 -5.93 14.38 8.25
C SER A 39 -6.70 13.11 8.59
N ARG A 40 -7.86 13.24 9.26
CA ARG A 40 -8.73 12.09 9.55
C ARG A 40 -9.19 11.41 8.27
N LEU A 41 -9.58 12.19 7.25
CA LEU A 41 -9.92 11.65 5.94
C LEU A 41 -8.75 10.86 5.34
N THR A 42 -7.52 11.38 5.39
CA THR A 42 -6.33 10.62 4.94
C THR A 42 -6.15 9.32 5.71
N HIS A 43 -6.25 9.36 7.04
CA HIS A 43 -6.12 8.17 7.89
C HIS A 43 -7.18 7.11 7.52
N ASP A 44 -8.45 7.51 7.47
CA ASP A 44 -9.56 6.61 7.16
C ASP A 44 -9.44 6.01 5.75
N THR A 45 -9.00 6.80 4.76
CA THR A 45 -8.75 6.31 3.40
C THR A 45 -7.62 5.28 3.39
N VAL A 46 -6.52 5.51 4.10
CA VAL A 46 -5.42 4.55 4.21
C VAL A 46 -5.89 3.25 4.87
N GLU A 47 -6.66 3.32 5.96
CA GLU A 47 -7.18 2.14 6.64
C GLU A 47 -8.14 1.34 5.74
N HIS A 48 -9.06 1.99 5.02
CA HIS A 48 -9.90 1.31 4.03
C HIS A 48 -9.09 0.55 2.97
N VAL A 49 -7.98 1.13 2.48
CA VAL A 49 -7.10 0.44 1.53
C VAL A 49 -6.46 -0.80 2.17
N ARG A 50 -6.06 -0.74 3.45
CA ARG A 50 -5.52 -1.92 4.15
C ARG A 50 -6.54 -3.05 4.20
N TYR A 51 -7.77 -2.76 4.58
CA TYR A 51 -8.85 -3.76 4.60
C TYR A 51 -9.10 -4.36 3.22
N ARG A 52 -9.11 -3.55 2.16
CA ARG A 52 -9.27 -4.03 0.79
C ARG A 52 -8.14 -4.96 0.34
N ILE A 53 -6.90 -4.67 0.74
CA ILE A 53 -5.74 -5.54 0.45
C ILE A 53 -5.89 -6.87 1.18
N LEU A 54 -6.21 -6.86 2.48
CA LEU A 54 -6.42 -8.09 3.25
C LEU A 54 -7.55 -8.93 2.66
N ALA A 55 -8.68 -8.31 2.31
CA ALA A 55 -9.79 -8.98 1.65
C ALA A 55 -9.41 -9.59 0.29
N HIS A 56 -8.57 -8.91 -0.51
CA HIS A 56 -8.07 -9.44 -1.79
C HIS A 56 -7.26 -10.73 -1.61
N PHE A 57 -6.51 -10.83 -0.50
CA PHE A 57 -5.75 -12.03 -0.13
C PHE A 57 -6.54 -13.01 0.74
N HIS A 58 -7.86 -12.81 0.90
CA HIS A 58 -8.75 -13.63 1.73
C HIS A 58 -8.26 -13.79 3.17
N THR A 59 -7.81 -12.69 3.78
CA THR A 59 -7.28 -12.66 5.15
C THR A 59 -7.90 -11.52 5.98
N SER A 60 -7.53 -11.44 7.26
CA SER A 60 -8.08 -10.51 8.25
C SER A 60 -6.98 -9.69 8.93
N PRO A 61 -7.31 -8.54 9.55
CA PRO A 61 -6.35 -7.77 10.36
C PRO A 61 -5.95 -8.47 11.66
N GLU A 62 -6.69 -9.51 12.08
CA GLU A 62 -6.38 -10.31 13.26
C GLU A 62 -5.20 -11.25 12.98
N ASP A 63 -5.08 -11.72 11.74
CA ASP A 63 -4.05 -12.65 11.29
C ASP A 63 -2.85 -11.94 10.65
N TYR A 64 -3.08 -10.87 9.88
CA TYR A 64 -2.04 -10.19 9.11
C TYR A 64 -2.15 -8.67 9.17
N SER A 65 -0.98 -8.03 9.19
CA SER A 65 -0.85 -6.58 9.00
C SER A 65 -0.43 -6.25 7.58
N VAL A 66 -0.96 -5.15 7.04
CA VAL A 66 -0.45 -4.56 5.78
C VAL A 66 0.64 -3.56 6.13
N ILE A 67 1.77 -3.59 5.43
CA ILE A 67 2.82 -2.56 5.54
C ILE A 67 3.04 -1.95 4.16
N PHE A 68 2.71 -0.68 3.99
CA PHE A 68 2.97 0.05 2.75
C PHE A 68 4.46 0.36 2.64
N THR A 69 5.06 0.04 1.49
CA THR A 69 6.45 0.34 1.16
C THR A 69 6.50 1.09 -0.17
N ALA A 70 7.68 1.57 -0.56
CA ALA A 70 7.88 2.20 -1.87
C ALA A 70 7.73 1.24 -3.08
N GLY A 71 7.53 -0.06 -2.84
CA GLY A 71 7.36 -1.09 -3.87
C GLY A 71 7.97 -2.43 -3.47
N SER A 72 7.91 -3.40 -4.38
CA SER A 72 8.32 -4.79 -4.13
C SER A 72 9.78 -4.91 -3.67
N THR A 73 10.71 -4.18 -4.29
CA THR A 73 12.14 -4.22 -3.91
C THR A 73 12.38 -3.70 -2.50
N ALA A 74 11.68 -2.63 -2.10
CA ALA A 74 11.79 -2.09 -0.74
C ALA A 74 11.19 -3.05 0.30
N ALA A 75 10.08 -3.71 -0.03
CA ALA A 75 9.47 -4.73 0.83
C ALA A 75 10.40 -5.94 1.02
N LEU A 76 10.98 -6.48 -0.07
CA LEU A 76 11.92 -7.60 0.02
C LEU A 76 13.16 -7.25 0.81
N LYS A 77 13.71 -6.05 0.64
CA LYS A 77 14.83 -5.55 1.43
C LYS A 77 14.47 -5.52 2.93
N LEU A 78 13.32 -4.96 3.29
CA LEU A 78 12.86 -4.88 4.68
C LEU A 78 12.78 -6.27 5.32
N VAL A 79 12.20 -7.25 4.60
CA VAL A 79 12.13 -8.65 5.07
C VAL A 79 13.53 -9.22 5.24
N ALA A 80 14.42 -9.03 4.26
CA ALA A 80 15.77 -9.56 4.32
C ALA A 80 16.62 -8.96 5.45
N GLU A 81 16.43 -7.69 5.78
CA GLU A 81 17.15 -7.05 6.89
C GLU A 81 16.59 -7.42 8.26
N ALA A 82 15.30 -7.77 8.35
CA ALA A 82 14.65 -8.12 9.62
C ALA A 82 14.63 -9.63 9.92
N PHE A 83 14.78 -10.49 8.90
CA PHE A 83 14.70 -11.93 9.09
C PHE A 83 15.91 -12.46 9.87
N PRO A 84 15.71 -13.27 10.93
CA PRO A 84 16.82 -13.88 11.66
C PRO A 84 17.40 -15.05 10.87
N TRP A 85 18.33 -14.75 9.96
CA TRP A 85 18.97 -15.75 9.09
C TRP A 85 19.81 -16.79 9.84
N VAL A 86 20.25 -16.44 11.05
CA VAL A 86 21.02 -17.34 11.92
C VAL A 86 20.07 -17.89 12.97
N SER A 87 20.10 -19.21 13.18
CA SER A 87 19.35 -19.82 14.28
C SER A 87 19.82 -19.23 15.61
N PRO A 88 18.90 -18.98 16.57
CA PRO A 88 19.29 -18.62 17.92
C PRO A 88 20.28 -19.68 18.41
N GLY A 89 21.49 -19.26 18.81
CA GLY A 89 22.46 -20.18 19.41
C GLY A 89 21.87 -20.78 20.69
N PRO A 90 22.42 -21.91 21.17
CA PRO A 90 22.03 -22.41 22.49
C PRO A 90 22.39 -21.34 23.54
N GLU A 91 21.43 -21.00 24.40
CA GLU A 91 21.65 -20.17 25.61
C GLU A 91 22.71 -20.80 26.53
#